data_AF-A0A7W5LZD3-F1
#
_entry.id   AF-A0A7W5LZD3-F1
#
_cell.length_a   1.000
_cell.length_b   1.000
_cell.length_c   1.000
_cell.angle_alpha   90.00
_cell.angle_beta   90.00
_cell.angle_gamma   90.00
#
_symmetry.space_group_name_H-M   'P 1'
#
loop_
_entity.id
_entity.type
_entity.pdbx_description
1 polymer ?
#
loop_
_entity_poly.entity_id
_entity_poly.type
_entity_poly.pdbx_seq_one_letter_code
_entity_poly.pdbx_strand_id
1 'polypeptide(L)'
;MEYFDHIKKINDVFYDQIKISDQKAAYIFTFMLAFLVSSAEVRAVFTFARYAQGTPQAILFSGLLAAASVFSILSAIMVVLPRRLDKSTSMFWGAWPRHRDAFFEAAIRRDERYLFDQYVENADILSHIACSKYRFVTIAFRGLMVTVVAYVLLLVAA
;
A
#
# COMPACT_ATOMS: atom_id res chain seq x y z
N MET A 1 34.77 -2.05 -1.72
CA MET A 1 33.94 -0.95 -2.27
C MET A 1 32.70 -1.48 -2.95
N GLU A 2 32.84 -2.38 -3.95
CA GLU A 2 31.70 -2.92 -4.72
C GLU A 2 30.56 -3.53 -3.85
N TYR A 3 30.90 -4.24 -2.76
CA TYR A 3 29.90 -4.79 -1.82
C TYR A 3 29.12 -3.72 -1.04
N PHE A 4 29.75 -2.62 -0.69
CA PHE A 4 29.11 -1.52 0.03
C PHE A 4 28.17 -0.73 -0.90
N ASP A 5 28.60 -0.53 -2.15
CA ASP A 5 27.77 0.06 -3.18
C ASP A 5 26.55 -0.82 -3.50
N HIS A 6 26.73 -2.14 -3.47
CA HIS A 6 25.64 -3.08 -3.67
C HIS A 6 24.57 -3.01 -2.58
N ILE A 7 24.95 -3.00 -1.29
CA ILE A 7 23.96 -2.91 -0.20
C ILE A 7 23.25 -1.56 -0.18
N LYS A 8 23.94 -0.47 -0.53
CA LYS A 8 23.32 0.84 -0.72
C LYS A 8 22.28 0.78 -1.85
N LYS A 9 22.62 0.15 -2.97
CA LYS A 9 21.69 -0.03 -4.10
C LYS A 9 20.46 -0.85 -3.71
N ILE A 10 20.62 -1.90 -2.91
CA ILE A 10 19.49 -2.68 -2.38
C ILE A 10 18.54 -1.81 -1.55
N ASN A 11 19.09 -0.99 -0.65
CA ASN A 11 18.31 -0.06 0.17
C ASN A 11 17.53 0.94 -0.71
N ASP A 12 18.18 1.53 -1.71
CA ASP A 12 17.55 2.45 -2.66
C ASP A 12 16.40 1.77 -3.42
N VAL A 13 16.61 0.52 -3.89
CA VAL A 13 15.58 -0.25 -4.60
C VAL A 13 14.38 -0.53 -3.70
N PHE A 14 14.58 -0.94 -2.44
CA PHE A 14 13.46 -1.17 -1.52
C PHE A 14 12.72 0.13 -1.16
N TYR A 15 13.45 1.23 -1.00
CA TYR A 15 12.85 2.54 -0.78
C TYR A 15 11.97 2.95 -1.97
N ASP A 16 12.47 2.81 -3.20
CA ASP A 16 11.71 3.08 -4.42
C ASP A 16 10.49 2.17 -4.54
N GLN A 17 10.62 0.88 -4.23
CA GLN A 17 9.51 -0.07 -4.22
C GLN A 17 8.41 0.35 -3.23
N ILE A 18 8.78 0.81 -2.03
CA ILE A 18 7.84 1.33 -1.02
C ILE A 18 7.12 2.56 -1.57
N LYS A 19 7.86 3.53 -2.13
CA LYS A 19 7.29 4.74 -2.73
C LYS A 19 6.32 4.43 -3.86
N ILE A 20 6.67 3.52 -4.77
CA ILE A 20 5.81 3.06 -5.86
C ILE A 20 4.56 2.38 -5.32
N SER A 21 4.68 1.57 -4.26
CA SER A 21 3.53 0.92 -3.64
C SER A 21 2.53 1.92 -3.05
N ASP A 22 3.03 2.98 -2.41
CA ASP A 22 2.19 4.07 -1.89
C ASP A 22 1.50 4.86 -3.00
N GLN A 23 2.23 5.15 -4.09
CA GLN A 23 1.67 5.79 -5.28
C GLN A 23 0.55 4.94 -5.91
N LYS A 24 0.77 3.63 -6.08
CA LYS A 24 -0.25 2.71 -6.61
C LYS A 24 -1.51 2.69 -5.74
N ALA A 25 -1.35 2.65 -4.42
CA ALA A 25 -2.48 2.70 -3.51
C ALA A 25 -3.23 4.04 -3.58
N ALA A 26 -2.52 5.16 -3.66
CA ALA A 26 -3.12 6.47 -3.86
C ALA A 26 -3.93 6.53 -5.16
N TYR A 27 -3.41 6.00 -6.27
CA TYR A 27 -4.15 5.93 -7.53
C TYR A 27 -5.41 5.09 -7.45
N ILE A 28 -5.36 3.91 -6.81
CA ILE A 28 -6.55 3.08 -6.59
C ILE A 28 -7.58 3.85 -5.74
N PHE A 29 -7.14 4.48 -4.66
CA PHE A 29 -8.01 5.23 -3.78
C PHE A 29 -8.69 6.39 -4.50
N THR A 30 -7.93 7.21 -5.23
CA THR A 30 -8.47 8.33 -6.03
C THR A 30 -9.42 7.85 -7.10
N PHE A 31 -9.07 6.78 -7.83
CA PHE A 31 -9.94 6.19 -8.84
C PHE A 31 -11.26 5.72 -8.23
N MET A 32 -11.21 4.97 -7.13
CA MET A 32 -12.40 4.48 -6.43
C MET A 32 -13.30 5.61 -5.92
N LEU A 33 -12.70 6.68 -5.38
CA LEU A 33 -13.44 7.85 -4.93
C LEU A 33 -14.11 8.56 -6.12
N ALA A 34 -13.36 8.79 -7.20
CA ALA A 34 -13.89 9.40 -8.42
C ALA A 34 -15.02 8.55 -9.02
N PHE A 35 -14.85 7.23 -9.05
CA PHE A 35 -15.84 6.28 -9.52
C PHE A 35 -17.12 6.33 -8.69
N LEU A 36 -17.01 6.37 -7.36
CA LEU A 36 -18.13 6.49 -6.44
C LEU A 36 -18.87 7.83 -6.57
N VAL A 37 -18.14 8.93 -6.79
CA VAL A 37 -18.75 10.26 -6.90
C VAL A 37 -19.40 10.48 -8.26
N SER A 38 -18.79 9.96 -9.33
CA SER A 38 -19.24 10.21 -10.71
C SER A 38 -20.37 9.31 -11.18
N SER A 39 -20.43 8.04 -10.74
CA SER A 39 -21.44 7.10 -11.23
C SER A 39 -22.66 7.02 -10.32
N ALA A 40 -23.83 7.39 -10.84
CA ALA A 40 -25.10 7.29 -10.13
C ALA A 40 -25.45 5.83 -9.79
N GLU A 41 -25.14 4.89 -10.69
CA GLU A 41 -25.35 3.44 -10.47
C GLU A 41 -24.52 2.93 -9.29
N VAL A 42 -23.25 3.34 -9.19
CA VAL A 42 -22.37 2.92 -8.07
C VAL A 42 -22.88 3.48 -6.75
N ARG A 43 -23.40 4.71 -6.72
CA ARG A 43 -24.02 5.26 -5.50
C ARG A 43 -25.31 4.56 -5.14
N ALA A 44 -26.14 4.21 -6.12
CA ALA A 44 -27.40 3.52 -5.93
C ALA A 44 -27.22 2.16 -5.24
N VAL A 45 -26.09 1.49 -5.47
CA VAL A 45 -25.72 0.24 -4.79
C VAL A 45 -25.60 0.38 -3.26
N PHE A 46 -25.41 1.59 -2.72
CA PHE A 46 -25.40 1.84 -1.28
C PHE A 46 -26.77 2.25 -0.73
N THR A 47 -27.80 2.35 -1.57
CA THR A 47 -29.16 2.72 -1.16
C THR A 47 -30.05 1.51 -0.98
N PHE A 48 -30.89 1.52 0.06
CA PHE A 48 -31.82 0.42 0.35
C PHE A 48 -32.83 0.17 -0.79
N ALA A 49 -33.22 1.23 -1.52
CA ALA A 49 -34.17 1.15 -2.63
C ALA A 49 -33.73 0.17 -3.74
N ARG A 50 -32.41 0.09 -4.02
CA ARG A 50 -31.85 -0.80 -5.05
C ARG A 50 -32.08 -2.28 -4.72
N TYR A 51 -32.14 -2.63 -3.43
CA TYR A 51 -32.34 -4.01 -2.97
C TYR A 51 -33.81 -4.38 -2.80
N ALA A 52 -34.68 -3.38 -2.58
CA ALA A 52 -36.11 -3.61 -2.39
C ALA A 52 -36.89 -3.76 -3.70
N GLN A 53 -36.43 -3.13 -4.79
CA GLN A 53 -37.17 -3.05 -6.07
C GLN A 53 -36.42 -3.66 -7.26
N GLY A 54 -35.19 -4.13 -7.06
CA GLY A 54 -34.33 -4.63 -8.14
C GLY A 54 -34.70 -6.03 -8.62
N THR A 55 -34.32 -6.35 -9.86
CA THR A 55 -34.30 -7.74 -10.34
C THR A 55 -33.30 -8.57 -9.53
N PRO A 56 -33.49 -9.89 -9.36
CA PRO A 56 -32.55 -10.72 -8.59
C PRO A 56 -31.09 -10.62 -9.06
N GLN A 57 -30.88 -10.48 -10.38
CA GLN A 57 -29.56 -10.28 -10.98
C GLN A 57 -28.96 -8.91 -10.62
N ALA A 58 -29.75 -7.83 -10.73
CA ALA A 58 -29.31 -6.50 -10.34
C ALA A 58 -28.99 -6.41 -8.83
N ILE A 59 -29.76 -7.10 -7.98
CA ILE A 59 -29.50 -7.22 -6.54
C ILE A 59 -28.15 -7.89 -6.27
N LEU A 60 -27.88 -9.03 -6.93
CA LEU A 60 -26.63 -9.77 -6.76
C LEU A 60 -25.42 -8.95 -7.21
N PHE A 61 -25.46 -8.36 -8.40
CA PHE A 61 -24.35 -7.55 -8.92
C PHE A 61 -24.16 -6.25 -8.14
N SER A 62 -25.23 -5.64 -7.64
CA SER A 62 -25.14 -4.50 -6.72
C SER A 62 -24.41 -4.91 -5.44
N GLY A 63 -24.84 -5.99 -4.78
CA GLY A 63 -24.19 -6.46 -3.54
C GLY A 63 -22.70 -6.77 -3.74
N LEU A 64 -22.36 -7.43 -4.85
CA LEU A 64 -20.97 -7.71 -5.22
C LEU A 64 -20.18 -6.41 -5.46
N LEU A 65 -20.75 -5.45 -6.17
CA LEU A 65 -20.13 -4.16 -6.44
C LEU A 65 -19.87 -3.37 -5.15
N ALA A 66 -20.83 -3.35 -4.22
CA ALA A 66 -20.69 -2.68 -2.93
C ALA A 66 -19.55 -3.31 -2.11
N ALA A 67 -19.58 -4.64 -1.96
CA ALA A 67 -18.59 -5.38 -1.18
C ALA A 67 -17.18 -5.22 -1.78
N ALA A 68 -17.04 -5.39 -3.09
CA ALA A 68 -15.77 -5.24 -3.79
C ALA A 68 -15.22 -3.80 -3.68
N SER A 69 -16.10 -2.79 -3.80
CA SER A 69 -15.70 -1.38 -3.68
C SER A 69 -15.17 -1.06 -2.30
N VAL A 70 -15.91 -1.42 -1.24
CA VAL A 70 -15.49 -1.20 0.15
C VAL A 70 -14.19 -1.95 0.44
N PHE A 71 -14.10 -3.22 0.03
CA PHE A 71 -12.90 -4.03 0.21
C PHE A 71 -11.66 -3.42 -0.48
N SER A 72 -11.83 -2.90 -1.69
CA SER A 72 -10.75 -2.25 -2.45
C SER A 72 -10.25 -0.98 -1.78
N ILE A 73 -11.17 -0.14 -1.29
CA ILE A 73 -10.84 1.10 -0.58
C ILE A 73 -10.12 0.79 0.73
N LEU A 74 -10.63 -0.14 1.54
CA LEU A 74 -9.99 -0.56 2.79
C LEU A 74 -8.58 -1.12 2.54
N SER A 75 -8.44 -1.96 1.51
CA SER A 75 -7.13 -2.52 1.14
C SER A 75 -6.14 -1.42 0.70
N ALA A 76 -6.60 -0.41 -0.05
CA ALA A 76 -5.77 0.73 -0.43
C ALA A 76 -5.33 1.57 0.78
N ILE A 77 -6.24 1.82 1.74
CA ILE A 77 -5.91 2.52 2.99
C ILE A 77 -4.86 1.77 3.80
N MET A 78 -4.95 0.43 3.87
CA MET A 78 -3.96 -0.40 4.58
C MET A 78 -2.54 -0.35 3.99
N VAL A 79 -2.39 0.05 2.72
CA VAL A 79 -1.06 0.26 2.11
C VAL A 79 -0.41 1.53 2.67
N VAL A 80 -1.20 2.61 2.76
CA VAL A 80 -0.72 3.95 3.12
C VAL A 80 -0.59 4.13 4.64
N LEU A 81 -1.32 3.34 5.43
CA LEU A 81 -1.31 3.45 6.89
C LEU A 81 0.12 3.33 7.46
N PRO A 82 0.56 4.27 8.33
CA PRO A 82 1.89 4.25 8.89
C PRO A 82 2.11 2.99 9.71
N ARG A 83 3.19 2.27 9.43
CA ARG A 83 3.55 1.05 10.16
C ARG A 83 4.52 1.38 11.27
N ARG A 84 4.21 0.91 12.47
CA ARG A 84 5.14 0.93 13.60
C ARG A 84 6.05 -0.28 13.46
N LEU A 85 7.36 -0.04 13.52
CA LEU A 85 8.37 -1.08 13.59
C LEU A 85 9.13 -0.87 14.89
N ASP A 86 9.28 -1.95 15.66
CA ASP A 86 9.94 -1.92 16.96
C ASP A 86 11.47 -1.89 16.84
N LYS A 87 12.01 -2.19 15.64
CA LYS A 87 13.44 -2.09 15.29
C LYS A 87 13.70 -0.83 14.46
N SER A 88 14.77 -0.13 14.76
CA SER A 88 15.10 1.14 14.11
C SER A 88 16.60 1.36 14.04
N THR A 89 17.09 1.75 12.87
CA THR A 89 18.50 2.01 12.58
C THR A 89 18.79 3.52 12.63
N SER A 90 20.07 3.90 12.53
CA SER A 90 20.47 5.30 12.38
C SER A 90 19.92 5.96 11.11
N MET A 91 19.43 5.19 10.13
CA MET A 91 18.83 5.73 8.90
C MET A 91 17.35 6.10 9.05
N PHE A 92 16.70 5.74 10.17
CA PHE A 92 15.31 6.08 10.40
C PHE A 92 15.18 7.42 11.13
N TRP A 93 14.42 8.35 10.55
CA TRP A 93 14.24 9.71 11.10
C TRP A 93 13.78 9.72 12.57
N GLY A 94 12.89 8.79 12.95
CA GLY A 94 12.36 8.68 14.32
C GLY A 94 13.36 8.15 15.35
N ALA A 95 14.42 7.47 14.91
CA ALA A 95 15.48 6.95 15.79
C ALA A 95 16.80 7.69 15.64
N TRP A 96 16.90 8.62 14.69
CA TRP A 96 18.08 9.45 14.45
C TRP A 96 18.60 10.14 15.73
N PRO A 97 17.76 10.78 16.57
CA PRO A 97 18.26 11.42 17.79
C PRO A 97 18.97 10.46 18.76
N ARG A 98 18.59 9.18 18.77
CA ARG A 98 19.19 8.16 19.66
C ARG A 98 20.46 7.53 19.09
N HIS A 99 20.59 7.47 17.77
CA HIS A 99 21.71 6.82 17.09
C HIS A 99 22.76 7.80 16.57
N ARG A 100 22.48 9.12 16.61
CA ARG A 100 23.37 10.17 16.12
C ARG A 100 24.76 10.09 16.75
N ASP A 101 24.83 9.97 18.07
CA ASP A 101 26.13 10.01 18.78
C ASP A 101 26.94 8.72 18.52
N ALA A 102 26.29 7.56 18.49
CA ALA A 102 26.90 6.30 18.10
C ALA A 102 27.43 6.33 16.65
N PHE A 103 26.69 6.96 15.72
CA PHE A 103 27.14 7.18 14.35
C PHE A 103 28.38 8.09 14.29
N PHE A 104 28.40 9.19 15.04
CA PHE A 104 29.56 10.09 15.09
C PHE A 104 30.79 9.38 15.68
N GLU A 105 30.62 8.58 16.73
CA GLU A 105 31.71 7.82 17.34
C GLU A 105 32.28 6.77 16.38
N ALA A 106 31.42 6.05 15.65
CA ALA A 106 31.82 5.13 14.59
C ALA A 106 32.55 5.85 13.44
N ALA A 107 32.10 7.05 13.06
CA ALA A 107 32.74 7.87 12.03
C ALA A 107 34.15 8.32 12.45
N ILE A 108 34.33 8.75 13.70
CA ILE A 108 35.65 9.10 14.26
C ILE A 108 36.58 7.89 14.22
N ARG A 109 36.06 6.69 14.53
CA ARG A 109 36.82 5.44 14.54
C ARG A 109 37.04 4.82 13.15
N ARG A 110 36.50 5.41 12.08
CA ARG A 110 36.47 4.84 10.73
C ARG A 110 35.92 3.40 10.73
N ASP A 111 34.89 3.17 11.53
CA ASP A 111 34.26 1.86 11.66
C ASP A 111 33.32 1.59 10.48
N GLU A 112 33.89 1.07 9.39
CA GLU A 112 33.15 0.69 8.18
C GLU A 112 32.19 -0.48 8.45
N ARG A 113 32.46 -1.32 9.46
CA ARG A 113 31.61 -2.48 9.80
C ARG A 113 30.31 -2.01 10.42
N TYR A 114 30.37 -1.05 11.34
CA TYR A 114 29.17 -0.43 11.90
C TYR A 114 28.24 0.11 10.80
N LEU A 115 28.80 0.85 9.83
CA LEU A 115 28.01 1.39 8.72
C LEU A 115 27.38 0.29 7.88
N PHE A 116 28.15 -0.74 7.54
CA PHE A 116 27.66 -1.88 6.78
C PHE A 116 26.52 -2.60 7.50
N ASP A 117 26.67 -2.86 8.80
CA ASP A 117 25.65 -3.51 9.62
C ASP A 117 24.36 -2.68 9.67
N GLN A 118 24.46 -1.35 9.79
CA GLN A 118 23.31 -0.46 9.71
C GLN A 118 22.60 -0.53 8.35
N TYR A 119 23.34 -0.65 7.23
CA TYR A 119 22.77 -0.82 5.89
C TYR A 119 22.09 -2.17 5.69
N VAL A 120 22.65 -3.24 6.24
CA VAL A 120 22.04 -4.58 6.19
C VAL A 120 20.76 -4.62 7.02
N GLU A 121 20.81 -4.14 8.26
CA GLU A 121 19.61 -4.10 9.13
C GLU A 121 18.51 -3.22 8.52
N ASN A 122 18.88 -2.10 7.90
CA ASN A 122 17.91 -1.25 7.21
C ASN A 122 17.31 -1.95 5.98
N ALA A 123 18.09 -2.71 5.22
CA ALA A 123 17.59 -3.48 4.08
C ALA A 123 16.56 -4.54 4.54
N ASP A 124 16.83 -5.23 5.64
CA ASP A 124 15.89 -6.22 6.22
C ASP A 124 14.58 -5.55 6.63
N ILE A 125 14.65 -4.41 7.31
CA ILE A 125 13.47 -3.63 7.70
C ILE A 125 12.69 -3.18 6.47
N LEU A 126 13.35 -2.58 5.47
CA LEU A 126 12.72 -2.10 4.26
C LEU A 126 12.08 -3.24 3.46
N SER A 127 12.74 -4.40 3.36
CA SER A 127 12.20 -5.57 2.66
C SER A 127 10.89 -6.06 3.29
N HIS A 128 10.82 -6.11 4.63
CA HIS A 128 9.62 -6.53 5.36
C HIS A 128 8.46 -5.54 5.13
N ILE A 129 8.75 -4.24 5.14
CA ILE A 129 7.75 -3.21 4.79
C ILE A 129 7.29 -3.39 3.34
N ALA A 130 8.21 -3.53 2.40
CA ALA A 130 7.93 -3.65 0.98
C ALA A 130 7.03 -4.86 0.70
N CYS A 131 7.41 -6.07 1.14
CA CYS A 131 6.59 -7.28 0.98
C CYS A 131 5.17 -7.10 1.53
N SER A 132 5.06 -6.53 2.73
CA SER A 132 3.76 -6.27 3.35
C SER A 132 2.94 -5.23 2.57
N LYS A 133 3.54 -4.16 2.04
CA LYS A 133 2.83 -3.16 1.20
C LYS A 133 2.36 -3.78 -0.11
N TYR A 134 3.24 -4.52 -0.80
CA TYR A 134 2.91 -5.17 -2.07
C TYR A 134 1.77 -6.18 -1.92
N ARG A 135 1.69 -6.91 -0.80
CA ARG A 135 0.56 -7.81 -0.52
C ARG A 135 -0.78 -7.05 -0.55
N PHE A 136 -0.87 -5.92 0.14
CA PHE A 136 -2.10 -5.11 0.18
C PHE A 136 -2.37 -4.42 -1.17
N VAL A 137 -1.34 -3.96 -1.89
CA VAL A 137 -1.50 -3.42 -3.25
C VAL A 137 -2.09 -4.47 -4.20
N THR A 138 -1.59 -5.71 -4.17
CA THR A 138 -2.13 -6.80 -4.99
C THR A 138 -3.58 -7.11 -4.63
N ILE A 139 -3.92 -7.12 -3.34
CA ILE A 139 -5.30 -7.35 -2.88
C ILE A 139 -6.20 -6.20 -3.34
N ALA A 140 -5.77 -4.95 -3.21
CA ALA A 140 -6.51 -3.76 -3.65
C ALA A 140 -6.77 -3.79 -5.16
N PHE A 141 -5.76 -4.15 -5.97
CA PHE A 141 -5.93 -4.31 -7.42
C PHE A 141 -6.91 -5.43 -7.77
N ARG A 142 -6.84 -6.58 -7.08
CA ARG A 142 -7.79 -7.68 -7.30
C ARG A 142 -9.22 -7.26 -6.97
N GLY A 143 -9.41 -6.56 -5.85
CA GLY A 143 -10.71 -5.98 -5.48
C GLY A 143 -11.21 -4.97 -6.52
N LEU A 144 -10.31 -4.11 -7.03
CA LEU A 144 -10.63 -3.14 -8.07
C LEU A 144 -11.09 -3.83 -9.36
N MET A 145 -10.42 -4.91 -9.77
CA MET A 145 -10.85 -5.70 -10.93
C MET A 145 -12.24 -6.28 -10.74
N VAL A 146 -12.55 -6.82 -9.56
CA VAL A 146 -13.90 -7.33 -9.25
C VAL A 146 -14.92 -6.19 -9.27
N THR A 147 -14.59 -5.02 -8.74
CA THR A 147 -15.43 -3.81 -8.80
C THR A 147 -15.77 -3.44 -10.25
N VAL A 148 -14.77 -3.38 -11.13
CA VAL A 148 -14.98 -3.02 -12.54
C VAL A 148 -15.85 -4.07 -13.25
N VAL A 149 -15.58 -5.36 -13.04
CA VAL A 149 -16.39 -6.44 -13.66
C VAL A 149 -17.82 -6.41 -13.14
N ALA A 150 -18.02 -6.29 -11.83
CA ALA A 150 -19.35 -6.22 -11.23
C ALA A 150 -20.14 -5.02 -11.75
N TYR A 151 -19.48 -3.87 -11.95
CA TYR A 151 -20.10 -2.69 -12.54
C TYR A 151 -20.54 -2.91 -13.99
N VAL A 152 -19.67 -3.50 -14.83
CA VAL A 152 -20.03 -3.81 -16.23
C VAL A 152 -21.20 -4.78 -16.27
N LEU A 153 -21.19 -5.83 -15.45
CA LEU A 153 -22.30 -6.79 -15.36
C LEU A 153 -23.60 -6.11 -14.88
N LEU A 154 -23.50 -5.18 -13.92
CA LEU A 154 -24.65 -4.41 -13.46
C LEU A 154 -25.23 -3.55 -14.59
N LEU A 155 -24.39 -2.92 -15.41
CA LEU A 155 -24.85 -2.11 -16.56
C LEU A 155 -25.48 -2.96 -17.67
N VAL A 156 -25.06 -4.21 -17.84
CA VAL A 156 -25.64 -5.14 -18.81
C VAL A 156 -26.96 -5.73 -18.32
N ALA A 157 -27.10 -5.90 -16.99
CA ALA A 157 -28.28 -6.49 -16.36
C ALA A 157 -29.35 -5.46 -15.93
N ALA A 158 -29.01 -4.17 -15.94
CA ALA A 158 -29.92 -3.05 -15.70
C ALA A 158 -30.66 -2.67 -16.98
#